data_AF-A0A645BRY2-F1
#
_entry.id   AF-A0A645BRY2-F1
#
_cell.length_a   1.000
_cell.length_b   1.000
_cell.length_c   1.000
_cell.angle_alpha   90.00
_cell.angle_beta   90.00
_cell.angle_gamma   90.00
#
_symmetry.space_group_name_H-M   'P 1'
#
loop_
_entity.id
_entity.type
_entity.pdbx_description
1 polymer ?
#
loop_
_entity_poly.entity_id
_entity_poly.type
_entity_poly.pdbx_seq_one_letter_code
_entity_poly.pdbx_strand_id
1 'polypeptide(L)'
;MKFQTTLPINDINIHLPSRLLGQWQTFVLFALKKTPYVTLTVETPKKPRSTGDGSQNHHLNGHIRQISEETGNEPEVVKLEVKYRAVVFLGYPIEKRPDGSDYTDIWGRPKGISESDSSVEECAKLIEMVHVLASELGIILRED
;
A
#
# COMPACT_ATOMS: atom_id res chain seq x y z
N MET A 1 14.96 -1.85 -0.04
CA MET A 1 15.83 -1.56 1.12
C MET A 1 15.39 -0.25 1.73
N LYS A 2 15.14 -0.19 3.04
CA LYS A 2 14.72 1.02 3.75
C LYS A 2 15.89 1.51 4.60
N PHE A 3 16.37 2.71 4.32
CA PHE A 3 17.40 3.36 5.12
C PHE A 3 16.79 4.59 5.79
N GLN A 4 16.86 4.63 7.12
CA GLN A 4 16.39 5.75 7.93
C GLN A 4 17.54 6.21 8.82
N THR A 5 17.79 7.51 8.81
CA THR A 5 18.80 8.13 9.67
C THR A 5 18.39 9.56 10.04
N THR A 6 18.86 10.02 11.19
CA THR A 6 18.66 11.39 11.67
C THR A 6 20.02 12.08 11.67
N LEU A 7 20.12 13.15 10.89
CA LEU A 7 21.38 13.87 10.69
C LEU A 7 21.12 15.37 10.92
N PRO A 8 22.15 16.14 11.30
CA PRO A 8 22.11 17.59 11.14
C PRO A 8 21.78 17.94 9.69
N ILE A 9 20.88 18.91 9.48
CA ILE A 9 20.43 19.26 8.13
C ILE A 9 21.55 19.79 7.23
N ASN A 10 22.62 20.35 7.83
CA ASN A 10 23.79 20.85 7.12
C ASN A 10 24.69 19.73 6.57
N ASP A 11 24.54 18.50 7.07
CA ASP A 11 25.36 17.35 6.65
C ASP A 11 24.74 16.60 5.46
N ILE A 12 23.58 17.07 4.97
CA ILE A 12 22.80 16.43 3.91
C ILE A 12 23.20 17.01 2.55
N ASN A 13 23.93 16.21 1.76
CA ASN A 13 24.19 16.50 0.36
C ASN A 13 23.27 15.64 -0.53
N ILE A 14 22.20 16.23 -1.06
CA ILE A 14 21.28 15.56 -2.00
C ILE A 14 21.42 16.21 -3.37
N HIS A 15 21.72 15.40 -4.39
CA HIS A 15 21.70 15.85 -5.77
C HIS A 15 20.27 15.80 -6.30
N LEU A 16 19.67 16.98 -6.53
CA LEU A 16 18.29 17.11 -7.00
C LEU A 16 18.25 17.65 -8.44
N PRO A 17 17.27 17.22 -9.26
CA PRO A 17 16.99 17.85 -10.54
C PRO A 17 16.74 19.36 -10.38
N SER A 18 17.17 20.17 -11.34
CA SER A 18 17.17 21.63 -11.27
C SER A 18 15.80 22.23 -10.90
N ARG A 19 14.72 21.59 -11.37
CA ARG A 19 13.33 22.00 -11.10
C ARG A 19 12.90 21.90 -9.62
N LEU A 20 13.58 21.07 -8.83
CA LEU A 20 13.25 20.82 -7.42
C LEU A 20 14.17 21.59 -6.45
N LEU A 21 15.25 22.19 -6.94
CA LEU A 21 16.23 22.90 -6.09
C LEU A 21 15.59 24.05 -5.30
N GLY A 22 14.72 24.86 -5.94
CA GLY A 22 14.07 25.98 -5.26
C GLY A 22 13.10 25.54 -4.15
N GLN A 23 12.37 24.45 -4.37
CA GLN A 23 11.47 23.86 -3.37
C GLN A 23 12.27 23.28 -2.20
N TRP A 24 13.38 22.60 -2.49
CA TRP A 24 14.28 22.06 -1.48
C TRP A 24 14.90 23.14 -0.59
N GLN A 25 15.42 24.21 -1.18
CA GLN A 25 15.99 25.34 -0.43
C GLN A 25 14.96 25.97 0.50
N THR A 26 13.72 26.15 0.01
CA THR A 26 12.62 26.69 0.81
C THR A 26 12.28 25.78 1.99
N PHE A 27 12.20 24.46 1.75
CA PHE A 27 11.97 23.47 2.77
C PHE A 27 13.08 23.46 3.84
N VAL A 28 14.35 23.47 3.42
CA VAL A 28 15.51 23.48 4.33
C VAL A 28 15.50 24.73 5.22
N LEU A 29 15.27 25.91 4.64
CA LEU A 29 15.18 27.16 5.40
C LEU A 29 14.01 27.16 6.39
N PHE A 30 12.89 26.55 6.03
CA PHE A 30 11.75 26.41 6.93
C PHE A 30 12.01 25.40 8.05
N ALA A 31 12.61 24.25 7.73
CA ALA A 31 12.94 23.20 8.69
C ALA A 31 13.96 23.70 9.73
N LEU A 32 15.01 24.40 9.27
CA LEU A 32 16.05 25.01 10.11
C LEU A 32 15.50 25.96 11.18
N LYS A 33 14.39 26.65 10.90
CA LYS A 33 13.74 27.54 11.89
C LYS A 33 13.08 26.79 13.05
N LYS A 34 12.75 25.51 12.86
CA LYS A 34 12.03 24.70 13.85
C LYS A 34 12.93 23.69 14.56
N THR A 35 13.89 23.11 13.85
CA THR A 35 14.79 22.08 14.40
C THR A 35 16.09 22.00 13.56
N PRO A 36 17.25 21.78 14.20
CA PRO A 36 18.50 21.57 13.48
C PRO A 36 18.62 20.17 12.85
N TYR A 37 17.71 19.25 13.17
CA TYR A 37 17.72 17.87 12.71
C TYR A 37 16.56 17.55 11.78
N VAL A 38 16.82 16.71 10.78
CA VAL A 38 15.79 16.13 9.91
C VAL A 38 15.95 14.63 9.79
N THR A 39 14.84 13.93 9.58
CA THR A 39 14.83 12.49 9.30
C THR A 39 14.69 12.28 7.80
N LEU A 40 15.65 11.57 7.21
CA LEU A 40 15.60 11.16 5.81
C LEU A 40 15.23 9.69 5.72
N THR A 41 14.26 9.39 4.85
CA THR A 41 13.89 8.03 4.49
C THR A 41 14.19 7.83 3.02
N VAL A 42 15.16 6.95 2.71
CA VAL A 42 15.47 6.55 1.34
C VAL A 42 14.91 5.16 1.13
N GLU A 43 13.97 5.06 0.21
CA GLU A 43 13.34 3.82 -0.20
C GLU A 43 13.55 3.62 -1.70
N THR A 44 13.85 2.38 -2.07
CA THR A 44 13.80 2.00 -3.48
C THR A 44 12.38 2.27 -3.98
N PRO A 45 12.18 2.98 -5.10
CA PRO A 45 10.83 3.20 -5.61
C PRO A 45 10.16 1.82 -5.74
N LYS A 46 9.10 1.58 -4.95
CA LYS A 46 8.25 0.42 -5.16
C LYS A 46 7.84 0.50 -6.62
N LYS A 47 8.19 -0.51 -7.42
CA LYS A 47 7.83 -0.54 -8.84
C LYS A 47 6.32 -0.31 -8.88
N PRO A 48 5.84 0.82 -9.45
CA PRO A 48 4.41 1.09 -9.51
C PRO A 48 3.76 -0.11 -10.17
N ARG A 49 2.68 -0.62 -9.57
CA ARG A 49 1.98 -1.78 -10.10
C ARG A 49 1.64 -1.57 -11.58
N SER A 50 1.61 -2.63 -12.38
CA SER A 50 1.08 -2.51 -13.73
C SER A 50 -0.39 -2.10 -13.64
N THR A 51 -0.75 -1.04 -14.37
CA THR A 51 -2.12 -0.57 -14.52
C THR A 51 -2.47 -0.70 -16.00
N GLY A 52 -3.57 -1.38 -16.32
CA GLY A 52 -3.99 -1.64 -17.71
C GLY A 52 -4.69 -2.99 -17.88
N ASP A 53 -5.15 -3.25 -19.08
CA ASP A 53 -5.75 -4.53 -19.47
C ASP A 53 -4.73 -5.67 -19.32
N GLY A 54 -5.12 -6.80 -18.73
CA GLY A 54 -4.20 -7.89 -18.35
C GLY A 54 -3.24 -7.59 -17.18
N SER A 55 -3.44 -6.49 -16.43
CA SER A 55 -2.67 -6.23 -15.21
C SER A 55 -3.16 -7.05 -14.02
N GLN A 56 -2.30 -7.28 -13.02
CA GLN A 56 -2.68 -7.92 -11.76
C GLN A 56 -3.84 -7.19 -11.06
N ASN A 57 -3.96 -5.88 -11.24
CA ASN A 57 -5.05 -5.10 -10.66
C ASN A 57 -6.37 -5.35 -11.40
N HIS A 58 -6.33 -5.53 -12.72
CA HIS A 58 -7.51 -5.97 -13.47
C HIS A 58 -7.94 -7.36 -13.02
N HIS A 59 -6.99 -8.28 -12.88
CA HIS A 59 -7.23 -9.66 -12.42
C HIS A 59 -7.87 -9.70 -11.02
N LEU A 60 -7.24 -9.03 -10.03
CA LEU A 60 -7.77 -8.94 -8.66
C LEU A 60 -9.19 -8.36 -8.62
N ASN A 61 -9.42 -7.23 -9.30
CA ASN A 61 -10.74 -6.59 -9.27
C ASN A 61 -11.79 -7.39 -10.06
N GLY A 62 -11.39 -8.13 -11.10
CA GLY A 62 -12.26 -9.05 -11.82
C GLY A 62 -12.79 -10.14 -10.90
N HIS A 63 -11.92 -10.81 -10.15
CA HIS A 63 -12.32 -11.84 -9.19
C HIS A 63 -13.15 -11.28 -8.02
N ILE A 64 -12.77 -10.12 -7.47
CA ILE A 64 -13.56 -9.46 -6.41
C ILE A 64 -14.98 -9.17 -6.92
N ARG A 65 -15.11 -8.71 -8.17
CA ARG A 65 -16.42 -8.44 -8.78
C ARG A 65 -17.23 -9.73 -8.96
N GLN A 66 -16.60 -10.81 -9.40
CA GLN A 66 -17.29 -12.10 -9.52
C GLN A 66 -17.82 -12.58 -8.15
N ILE A 67 -16.99 -12.55 -7.10
CA ILE A 67 -17.43 -12.93 -5.74
C ILE A 67 -18.54 -11.99 -5.25
N SER A 68 -18.45 -10.70 -5.53
CA SER A 68 -19.49 -9.71 -5.22
C SER A 68 -20.82 -10.07 -5.90
N GLU A 69 -20.80 -10.43 -7.18
CA GLU A 69 -21.99 -10.85 -7.93
C GLU A 69 -22.58 -12.16 -7.41
N GLU A 70 -21.75 -13.16 -7.08
CA GLU A 70 -22.22 -14.46 -6.59
C GLU A 70 -22.72 -14.44 -5.14
N THR A 71 -22.16 -13.55 -4.31
CA THR A 71 -22.56 -13.43 -2.89
C THR A 71 -23.61 -12.35 -2.63
N GLY A 72 -23.83 -11.43 -3.59
CA GLY A 72 -24.68 -10.26 -3.43
C GLY A 72 -24.11 -9.14 -2.55
N ASN A 73 -22.83 -9.25 -2.13
CA ASN A 73 -22.16 -8.21 -1.35
C ASN A 73 -21.59 -7.13 -2.27
N GLU A 74 -21.40 -5.91 -1.75
CA GLU A 74 -20.68 -4.88 -2.50
C GLU A 74 -19.19 -5.25 -2.70
N PRO A 75 -18.57 -4.89 -3.84
CA PRO A 75 -17.17 -5.21 -4.11
C PRO A 75 -16.20 -4.73 -3.03
N GLU A 76 -16.46 -3.56 -2.42
CA GLU A 76 -15.64 -3.02 -1.35
C GLU A 76 -15.73 -3.85 -0.06
N VAL A 77 -16.87 -4.50 0.21
CA VAL A 77 -17.02 -5.41 1.36
C VAL A 77 -16.18 -6.67 1.15
N VAL A 78 -16.26 -7.26 -0.05
CA VAL A 78 -15.43 -8.42 -0.42
C VAL A 78 -13.94 -8.04 -0.35
N LYS A 79 -13.58 -6.89 -0.89
CA LYS A 79 -12.21 -6.36 -0.84
C LYS A 79 -11.70 -6.15 0.58
N LEU A 80 -12.54 -5.63 1.48
CA LEU A 80 -12.19 -5.46 2.89
C LEU A 80 -11.88 -6.81 3.55
N GLU A 81 -12.69 -7.84 3.28
CA GLU A 81 -12.51 -9.18 3.81
C GLU A 81 -11.22 -9.84 3.29
N VAL A 82 -10.96 -9.73 1.98
CA VAL A 82 -9.73 -10.22 1.34
C VAL A 82 -8.49 -9.56 1.96
N LYS A 83 -8.50 -8.23 2.11
CA LYS A 83 -7.38 -7.49 2.71
C LYS A 83 -7.14 -7.89 4.15
N TYR A 84 -8.20 -8.04 4.94
CA TYR A 84 -8.10 -8.53 6.32
C TYR A 84 -7.44 -9.91 6.38
N ARG A 85 -7.92 -10.86 5.56
CA ARG A 85 -7.34 -12.22 5.50
C ARG A 85 -5.88 -12.19 5.05
N ALA A 86 -5.54 -11.37 4.05
CA ALA A 86 -4.16 -11.24 3.59
C ALA A 86 -3.24 -10.66 4.67
N VAL A 87 -3.73 -9.72 5.48
CA VAL A 87 -3.00 -9.20 6.65
C VAL A 87 -2.72 -10.33 7.64
N VAL A 88 -3.75 -11.08 8.01
CA VAL A 88 -3.68 -12.11 9.06
C VAL A 88 -2.85 -13.32 8.64
N PHE A 89 -3.03 -13.81 7.41
CA PHE A 89 -2.47 -15.09 6.97
C PHE A 89 -1.19 -14.96 6.14
N LEU A 90 -1.03 -13.89 5.38
CA LEU A 90 0.09 -13.74 4.43
C LEU A 90 1.01 -12.55 4.77
N GLY A 91 0.75 -11.84 5.87
CA GLY A 91 1.53 -10.67 6.26
C GLY A 91 1.46 -9.54 5.23
N TYR A 92 0.26 -9.29 4.68
CA TYR A 92 0.00 -8.07 3.93
C TYR A 92 0.13 -6.84 4.85
N PRO A 93 0.68 -5.70 4.39
CA PRO A 93 0.95 -4.57 5.27
C PRO A 93 -0.33 -3.95 5.84
N ILE A 94 -0.28 -3.61 7.12
CA ILE A 94 -1.34 -2.89 7.83
C ILE A 94 -1.18 -1.39 7.57
N GLU A 95 -2.29 -0.71 7.32
CA GLU A 95 -2.35 0.74 7.20
C GLU A 95 -2.07 1.39 8.56
N LYS A 96 -1.09 2.30 8.58
CA LYS A 96 -0.67 2.99 9.80
C LYS A 96 -1.31 4.37 9.91
N ARG A 97 -1.71 4.74 11.11
CA ARG A 97 -2.10 6.10 11.48
C ARG A 97 -0.86 7.02 11.55
N PRO A 98 -1.05 8.35 11.52
CA PRO A 98 0.06 9.31 11.62
C PRO A 98 0.91 9.17 12.90
N ASP A 99 0.34 8.64 13.97
CA ASP A 99 1.01 8.38 15.25
C ASP A 99 1.73 7.02 15.30
N GLY A 100 1.69 6.24 14.22
CA GLY A 100 2.30 4.92 14.11
C GLY A 100 1.44 3.75 14.60
N SER A 101 0.25 4.00 15.14
CA SER A 101 -0.70 2.94 15.51
C SER A 101 -1.42 2.37 14.28
N ASP A 102 -2.08 1.23 14.43
CA ASP A 102 -2.78 0.56 13.33
C ASP A 102 -4.15 1.17 13.06
N TYR A 103 -4.50 1.30 11.77
CA TYR A 103 -5.91 1.45 11.41
C TYR A 103 -6.63 0.12 11.56
N THR A 104 -7.88 0.22 12.01
CA THR A 104 -8.81 -0.89 12.06
C THR A 104 -10.01 -0.58 11.18
N ASP A 105 -10.66 -1.62 10.67
CA ASP A 105 -11.99 -1.49 10.08
C ASP A 105 -13.06 -1.23 11.15
N ILE A 106 -14.31 -1.11 10.72
CA ILE A 106 -15.46 -0.87 11.61
C ILE A 106 -15.74 -2.02 12.61
N TRP A 107 -15.13 -3.18 12.40
CA TRP A 107 -15.25 -4.37 13.25
C TRP A 107 -14.03 -4.54 14.17
N GLY A 108 -13.10 -3.58 14.19
CA GLY A 108 -11.88 -3.63 14.99
C GLY A 108 -10.80 -4.55 14.42
N ARG A 109 -10.94 -5.00 13.17
CA ARG A 109 -9.95 -5.85 12.50
C ARG A 109 -8.85 -5.01 11.87
N PRO A 110 -7.60 -5.48 11.78
CA PRO A 110 -6.52 -4.71 11.17
C PRO A 110 -6.83 -4.41 9.71
N LYS A 111 -6.69 -3.14 9.32
CA LYS A 111 -6.98 -2.67 7.97
C LYS A 111 -5.71 -2.72 7.11
N GLY A 112 -5.75 -3.44 6.00
CA GLY A 112 -4.63 -3.48 5.05
C GLY A 112 -4.43 -2.15 4.32
N ILE A 113 -3.20 -1.86 3.89
CA ILE A 113 -2.88 -0.67 3.08
C ILE A 113 -3.72 -0.59 1.79
N SER A 114 -3.84 0.64 1.26
CA SER A 114 -4.45 0.86 -0.07
C SER A 114 -3.75 0.00 -1.13
N GLU A 115 -4.55 -0.46 -2.09
CA GLU A 115 -4.03 -1.16 -3.26
C GLU A 115 -3.01 -0.27 -3.99
N SER A 116 -3.29 1.03 -4.15
CA SER A 116 -2.37 1.98 -4.80
C SER A 116 -0.96 1.97 -4.21
N ASP A 117 -0.83 1.60 -2.92
CA ASP A 117 0.41 1.65 -2.15
C ASP A 117 1.06 0.27 -2.02
N SER A 118 0.38 -0.76 -2.53
CA SER A 118 0.84 -2.15 -2.55
C SER A 118 1.86 -2.41 -3.67
N SER A 119 2.83 -3.28 -3.41
CA SER A 119 3.76 -3.82 -4.38
C SER A 119 3.14 -4.94 -5.22
N VAL A 120 3.87 -5.41 -6.24
CA VAL A 120 3.51 -6.60 -7.03
C VAL A 120 3.39 -7.86 -6.14
N GLU A 121 4.31 -8.04 -5.21
CA GLU A 121 4.31 -9.16 -4.26
C GLU A 121 3.14 -9.06 -3.28
N GLU A 122 2.86 -7.86 -2.78
CA GLU A 122 1.73 -7.59 -1.90
C GLU A 122 0.39 -7.82 -2.62
N CYS A 123 0.30 -7.47 -3.91
CA CYS A 123 -0.87 -7.74 -4.75
C CYS A 123 -1.08 -9.26 -4.98
N ALA A 124 0.00 -10.02 -5.19
CA ALA A 124 -0.09 -11.47 -5.33
C ALA A 124 -0.71 -12.14 -4.09
N LYS A 125 -0.40 -11.63 -2.88
CA LYS A 125 -1.04 -12.08 -1.62
C LYS A 125 -2.55 -11.81 -1.61
N LEU A 126 -2.98 -10.66 -2.15
CA LEU A 126 -4.41 -10.35 -2.25
C LEU A 126 -5.10 -11.34 -3.21
N ILE A 127 -4.51 -11.59 -4.37
CA ILE A 127 -5.04 -12.55 -5.36
C ILE A 127 -5.15 -13.94 -4.73
N GLU A 128 -4.09 -14.41 -4.06
CA GLU A 128 -4.10 -15.70 -3.36
C GLU A 128 -5.27 -15.79 -2.34
N MET A 129 -5.49 -14.74 -1.55
CA MET A 129 -6.61 -14.71 -0.60
C MET A 129 -7.98 -14.61 -1.26
N VAL A 130 -8.07 -14.02 -2.46
CA VAL A 130 -9.30 -14.05 -3.25
C VAL A 130 -9.63 -15.48 -3.69
N HIS A 131 -8.64 -16.25 -4.15
CA HIS A 131 -8.84 -17.67 -4.49
C HIS A 131 -9.25 -18.51 -3.28
N VAL A 132 -8.61 -18.29 -2.12
CA VAL A 132 -8.99 -18.97 -0.87
C VAL A 132 -10.43 -18.64 -0.49
N LEU A 133 -10.80 -17.35 -0.51
CA LEU A 133 -12.16 -16.93 -0.20
C LEU A 133 -13.18 -17.54 -1.17
N ALA A 134 -12.91 -17.51 -2.48
CA ALA A 134 -13.79 -18.11 -3.47
C ALA A 134 -13.95 -19.62 -3.24
N SER A 135 -12.85 -20.33 -2.97
CA SER A 135 -12.89 -21.76 -2.68
C SER A 135 -13.71 -22.09 -1.44
N GLU A 136 -13.63 -21.29 -0.37
CA GLU A 136 -14.44 -21.46 0.84
C GLU A 136 -15.93 -21.23 0.58
N LEU A 137 -16.26 -20.31 -0.33
CA LEU A 137 -17.63 -20.00 -0.74
C LEU A 137 -18.17 -20.97 -1.80
N GLY A 138 -17.34 -21.90 -2.30
CA GLY A 138 -17.72 -22.81 -3.39
C GLY A 138 -17.82 -22.14 -4.77
N ILE A 139 -17.17 -20.99 -4.94
CA ILE A 139 -17.17 -20.17 -6.16
C ILE A 139 -15.99 -20.56 -7.05
N ILE A 140 -16.25 -20.82 -8.33
CA ILE A 140 -15.21 -21.10 -9.33
C ILE A 140 -14.87 -19.80 -10.06
N LEU A 141 -13.69 -19.24 -9.77
CA LEU A 141 -13.22 -18.01 -10.40
C LEU A 141 -12.86 -18.24 -11.88
N ARG A 142 -13.13 -17.22 -12.70
CA ARG A 142 -12.70 -17.19 -14.11
C ARG A 142 -11.34 -16.51 -14.21
N GLU A 143 -10.40 -17.17 -14.90
CA GLU A 143 -9.08 -16.61 -15.22
C GLU A 143 -9.20 -15.89 -16.57
N ASP A 144 -9.22 -14.56 -16.55
CA ASP A 144 -9.21 -13.68 -17.73
C ASP A 144 -7.86 -12.96 -17.87
#